data_AF-A0A957IZ37-F1
#
_entry.id   AF-A0A957IZ37-F1
#
_cell.length_a   1.000
_cell.length_b   1.000
_cell.length_c   1.000
_cell.angle_alpha   90.00
_cell.angle_beta   90.00
_cell.angle_gamma   90.00
#
_symmetry.space_group_name_H-M   'P 1'
#
loop_
_entity.id
_entity.type
_entity.pdbx_description
1 polymer ?
#
loop_
_entity_poly.entity_id
_entity_poly.type
_entity_poly.pdbx_seq_one_letter_code
_entity_poly.pdbx_strand_id
1 'polypeptide(L)'
;MKQKQVLMIIAFLVVVAVLLLSPPARARVLARALLAGGAPQVVGYQGQVTVDGAAYSGAGYFKFAVVNAAGDTTYWANDGTGSGEPATAVSLSVVNGLFNVLLGDTAVPNMTALPAAAFDGPERYLRVWFSSDGSAFTLLSPDRRIAAVPYALQAEEAKTAATAGDADTLDGQHANAFQQHYANVVIVAQSGGDY
;
A
#
# COMPACT_ATOMS: atom_id res chain seq x y z
N MET A 1 -8.45 -64.68 10.02
CA MET A 1 -7.79 -63.38 10.28
C MET A 1 -7.03 -62.78 9.08
N LYS A 2 -6.46 -63.58 8.15
CA LYS A 2 -5.62 -63.07 7.04
C LYS A 2 -6.38 -62.25 5.97
N GLN A 3 -7.67 -62.51 5.73
CA GLN A 3 -8.43 -61.84 4.65
C GLN A 3 -8.83 -60.38 4.98
N LYS A 4 -9.06 -60.06 6.26
CA LYS A 4 -9.37 -58.70 6.71
C LYS A 4 -8.15 -57.77 6.68
N GLN A 5 -6.95 -58.30 6.89
CA GLN A 5 -5.69 -57.53 6.80
C GLN A 5 -5.31 -57.18 5.34
N VAL A 6 -5.54 -58.10 4.39
CA VAL A 6 -5.27 -57.85 2.97
C VAL A 6 -6.22 -56.79 2.38
N LEU A 7 -7.50 -56.82 2.76
CA LEU A 7 -8.47 -55.83 2.30
C LEU A 7 -8.19 -54.41 2.83
N MET A 8 -7.68 -54.30 4.06
CA MET A 8 -7.33 -53.01 4.68
C MET A 8 -6.08 -52.37 4.05
N ILE A 9 -5.10 -53.18 3.64
CA ILE A 9 -3.88 -52.71 2.96
C ILE A 9 -4.20 -52.20 1.54
N ILE A 10 -5.10 -52.87 0.83
CA ILE A 10 -5.54 -52.44 -0.51
C ILE A 10 -6.36 -51.14 -0.42
N ALA A 11 -7.25 -51.01 0.57
CA ALA A 11 -7.99 -49.77 0.81
C ALA A 11 -7.07 -48.59 1.17
N PHE A 12 -5.99 -48.82 1.93
CA PHE A 12 -5.02 -47.79 2.29
C PHE A 12 -4.16 -47.36 1.09
N LEU A 13 -3.79 -48.29 0.20
CA LEU A 13 -3.05 -47.98 -1.03
C LEU A 13 -3.89 -47.18 -2.04
N VAL A 14 -5.20 -47.43 -2.12
CA VAL A 14 -6.10 -46.67 -3.01
C VAL A 14 -6.33 -45.25 -2.49
N VAL A 15 -6.40 -45.04 -1.16
CA VAL A 15 -6.54 -43.69 -0.58
C VAL A 15 -5.26 -42.86 -0.74
N VAL A 16 -4.08 -43.49 -0.66
CA VAL A 16 -2.79 -42.80 -0.92
C VAL A 16 -2.60 -42.49 -2.41
N ALA A 17 -3.11 -43.31 -3.32
CA ALA A 17 -3.05 -43.06 -4.76
C ALA A 17 -3.99 -41.93 -5.23
N VAL A 18 -5.08 -41.65 -4.52
CA VAL A 18 -6.03 -40.57 -4.86
C VAL A 18 -5.59 -39.21 -4.27
N LEU A 19 -4.66 -39.19 -3.31
CA LEU A 19 -4.11 -37.95 -2.73
C LEU A 19 -2.94 -37.33 -3.53
N LEU A 20 -2.50 -37.96 -4.62
CA LEU A 20 -1.33 -37.53 -5.41
C LEU A 20 -1.68 -36.99 -6.81
N LEU A 21 -2.96 -36.75 -7.09
CA LEU A 21 -3.39 -36.22 -8.40
C LEU A 21 -4.18 -34.91 -8.29
N SER A 22 -3.72 -33.99 -7.43
CA SER A 22 -4.08 -32.57 -7.54
C SER A 22 -3.09 -31.88 -8.48
N PRO A 23 -3.51 -31.34 -9.64
CA PRO A 23 -2.63 -30.49 -10.43
C PRO A 23 -2.30 -29.24 -9.60
N PRO A 24 -1.04 -28.76 -9.54
CA PRO A 24 -0.77 -27.49 -8.93
C PRO A 24 -1.53 -26.44 -9.75
N ALA A 25 -2.51 -25.80 -9.12
CA ALA A 25 -3.14 -24.62 -9.67
C ALA A 25 -2.02 -23.65 -10.05
N ARG A 26 -1.85 -23.40 -11.35
CA ARG A 26 -0.92 -22.39 -11.85
C ARG A 26 -1.44 -21.05 -11.34
N ALA A 27 -0.93 -20.61 -10.19
CA ALA A 27 -1.08 -19.23 -9.76
C ALA A 27 -0.53 -18.37 -10.89
N ARG A 28 -1.43 -17.74 -11.65
CA ARG A 28 -1.05 -16.63 -12.52
C ARG A 28 -0.65 -15.51 -11.57
N VAL A 29 0.65 -15.43 -11.28
CA VAL A 29 1.22 -14.21 -10.73
C VAL A 29 1.07 -13.18 -11.84
N LEU A 30 0.02 -12.36 -11.74
CA LEU A 30 -0.03 -11.11 -12.45
C LEU A 30 1.08 -10.26 -11.84
N ALA A 31 2.25 -10.25 -12.48
CA ALA A 31 3.27 -9.25 -12.21
C ALA A 31 2.65 -7.90 -12.57
N ARG A 32 2.04 -7.24 -11.58
CA ARG A 32 1.65 -5.85 -11.69
C ARG A 32 2.96 -5.07 -11.82
N ALA A 33 3.17 -4.45 -12.96
CA ALA A 33 4.33 -3.59 -13.18
C ALA A 33 4.36 -2.56 -12.05
N LEU A 34 5.39 -2.59 -11.21
CA LEU A 34 5.68 -1.51 -10.26
C LEU A 34 6.32 -0.37 -11.07
N LEU A 35 5.53 0.27 -11.93
CA LEU A 35 5.91 1.55 -12.52
C LEU A 35 5.47 2.65 -11.57
N ALA A 36 6.23 2.80 -10.49
CA ALA A 36 6.32 4.04 -9.74
C ALA A 36 7.75 4.12 -9.20
N GLY A 37 8.66 4.64 -10.04
CA GLY A 37 9.96 5.13 -9.58
C GLY A 37 9.80 6.46 -8.83
N GLY A 38 8.92 6.50 -7.85
CA GLY A 38 8.71 7.60 -6.92
C GLY A 38 9.46 7.37 -5.60
N ALA A 39 9.66 8.43 -4.82
CA ALA A 39 10.27 8.29 -3.51
C ALA A 39 9.40 7.36 -2.63
N PRO A 40 9.97 6.57 -1.71
CA PRO A 40 9.17 5.76 -0.79
C PRO A 40 8.10 6.62 -0.10
N GLN A 41 6.83 6.25 -0.30
CA GLN A 41 5.67 6.93 0.25
C GLN A 41 5.43 6.55 1.71
N VAL A 42 6.47 6.65 2.53
CA VAL A 42 6.45 6.18 3.92
C VAL A 42 6.70 7.29 4.92
N VAL A 43 6.11 7.17 6.10
CA VAL A 43 6.28 8.13 7.20
C VAL A 43 6.96 7.44 8.38
N GLY A 44 8.14 7.93 8.75
CA GLY A 44 8.84 7.46 9.94
C GLY A 44 8.12 7.90 11.22
N TYR A 45 7.87 6.95 12.12
CA TYR A 45 7.33 7.22 13.44
C TYR A 45 8.15 6.48 14.50
N GLN A 46 8.47 7.19 15.59
CA GLN A 46 9.10 6.65 16.78
C GLN A 46 8.25 6.98 18.00
N GLY A 47 8.08 5.99 18.87
CA GLY A 47 7.39 6.13 20.13
C GLY A 47 8.08 5.36 21.26
N GLN A 48 7.58 5.60 22.47
CA GLN A 48 7.96 4.86 23.65
C GLN A 48 6.72 4.19 24.26
N VAL A 49 6.89 3.00 24.80
CA VAL A 49 5.86 2.26 25.53
C VAL A 49 6.39 1.74 26.87
N THR A 50 5.55 1.84 27.89
CA THR A 50 5.78 1.27 29.21
C THR A 50 4.64 0.32 29.56
N VAL A 51 4.95 -0.80 30.19
CA VAL A 51 3.98 -1.75 30.74
C VAL A 51 4.22 -1.83 32.24
N ASP A 52 3.16 -1.66 33.03
CA ASP A 52 3.21 -1.64 34.50
C ASP A 52 4.25 -0.66 35.09
N GLY A 53 4.45 0.48 34.42
CA GLY A 53 5.39 1.53 34.83
C GLY A 53 6.86 1.26 34.48
N ALA A 54 7.17 0.13 33.84
CA ALA A 54 8.51 -0.21 33.36
C ALA A 54 8.61 -0.09 31.83
N ALA A 55 9.80 0.23 31.33
CA ALA A 55 10.07 0.24 29.89
C ALA A 55 9.93 -1.17 29.31
N TYR A 56 9.06 -1.33 28.30
CA TYR A 56 8.79 -2.65 27.74
C TYR A 56 9.87 -3.08 26.74
N SER A 57 10.22 -4.36 26.73
CA SER A 57 11.12 -4.95 25.74
C SER A 57 10.56 -6.29 25.26
N GLY A 58 10.60 -6.53 23.95
CA GLY A 58 10.04 -7.73 23.33
C GLY A 58 9.26 -7.42 22.06
N ALA A 59 8.49 -8.40 21.59
CA ALA A 59 7.58 -8.20 20.47
C ALA A 59 6.34 -7.40 20.93
N GLY A 60 6.15 -6.22 20.35
CA GLY A 60 4.96 -5.39 20.57
C GLY A 60 4.02 -5.45 19.37
N TYR A 61 2.72 -5.46 19.64
CA TYR A 61 1.69 -5.43 18.62
C TYR A 61 1.07 -4.04 18.59
N PHE A 62 1.15 -3.39 17.44
CA PHE A 62 0.73 -2.02 17.26
C PHE A 62 -0.35 -1.91 16.19
N LYS A 63 -1.31 -1.02 16.42
CA LYS A 63 -2.29 -0.61 15.42
C LYS A 63 -2.17 0.90 15.24
N PHE A 64 -2.32 1.36 14.00
CA PHE A 64 -2.08 2.75 13.64
C PHE A 64 -3.24 3.30 12.83
N ALA A 65 -3.65 4.53 13.12
CA ALA A 65 -4.60 5.27 12.31
C ALA A 65 -4.20 6.74 12.21
N VAL A 66 -4.46 7.35 11.04
CA VAL A 66 -4.42 8.80 10.86
C VAL A 66 -5.83 9.32 11.04
N VAL A 67 -6.01 10.25 11.98
CA VAL A 67 -7.32 10.80 12.36
C VAL A 67 -7.32 12.33 12.38
N ASN A 68 -8.51 12.93 12.44
CA ASN A 68 -8.68 14.36 12.71
C ASN A 68 -8.39 14.69 14.20
N ALA A 69 -8.42 15.97 14.56
CA ALA A 69 -8.18 16.44 15.93
C ALA A 69 -9.15 15.84 16.97
N ALA A 70 -10.42 15.62 16.60
CA ALA A 70 -11.41 14.99 17.48
C ALA A 70 -11.21 13.47 17.59
N GLY A 71 -10.51 12.87 16.64
CA GLY A 71 -10.30 11.43 16.57
C GLY A 71 -11.54 10.60 16.21
N ASP A 72 -12.56 11.23 15.64
CA ASP A 72 -13.81 10.60 15.20
C ASP A 72 -13.82 10.29 13.69
N THR A 73 -12.90 10.90 12.94
CA THR A 73 -12.74 10.69 11.50
C THR A 73 -11.39 10.03 11.24
N THR A 74 -11.42 8.86 10.59
CA THR A 74 -10.23 8.12 10.15
C THR A 74 -9.96 8.39 8.67
N TYR A 75 -8.75 8.82 8.36
CA TYR A 75 -8.28 9.04 6.98
C TYR A 75 -7.42 7.90 6.46
N TRP A 76 -6.82 7.13 7.36
CA TRP A 76 -6.04 5.94 7.05
C TRP A 76 -5.93 5.04 8.28
N ALA A 77 -5.84 3.73 8.07
CA ALA A 77 -5.56 2.72 9.09
C ALA A 77 -4.55 1.72 8.53
N ASN A 78 -3.69 1.15 9.39
CA ASN A 78 -2.63 0.24 8.93
C ASN A 78 -3.15 -0.94 8.11
N ASP A 79 -4.38 -1.40 8.32
CA ASP A 79 -4.98 -2.52 7.60
C ASP A 79 -6.14 -2.14 6.68
N GLY A 80 -6.41 -0.84 6.51
CA GLY A 80 -7.52 -0.33 5.71
C GLY A 80 -8.88 -0.33 6.41
N THR A 81 -8.94 -0.59 7.73
CA THR A 81 -10.16 -0.41 8.53
C THR A 81 -10.66 1.03 8.42
N GLY A 82 -11.93 1.22 8.03
CA GLY A 82 -12.46 2.54 7.69
C GLY A 82 -12.72 3.48 8.87
N SER A 83 -12.85 2.97 10.09
CA SER A 83 -13.07 3.79 11.29
C SER A 83 -12.73 3.03 12.57
N GLY A 84 -12.35 3.74 13.63
CA GLY A 84 -12.06 3.15 14.93
C GLY A 84 -10.72 2.42 15.01
N GLU A 85 -10.64 1.41 15.88
CA GLU A 85 -9.45 0.57 16.05
C GLU A 85 -9.28 -0.39 14.86
N PRO A 86 -8.09 -0.46 14.24
CA PRO A 86 -7.78 -1.44 13.20
C PRO A 86 -8.03 -2.90 13.61
N ALA A 87 -8.42 -3.77 12.69
CA ALA A 87 -8.68 -5.18 13.00
C ALA A 87 -7.38 -5.98 13.22
N THR A 88 -6.34 -5.69 12.45
CA THR A 88 -5.07 -6.41 12.44
C THR A 88 -3.92 -5.53 12.88
N ALA A 89 -2.98 -6.11 13.62
CA ALA A 89 -1.84 -5.42 14.21
C ALA A 89 -0.55 -5.68 13.43
N VAL A 90 0.34 -4.70 13.49
CA VAL A 90 1.73 -4.77 13.02
C VAL A 90 2.60 -5.20 14.19
N SER A 91 3.42 -6.24 14.00
CA SER A 91 4.38 -6.69 15.01
C SER A 91 5.69 -5.93 14.86
N LEU A 92 6.16 -5.30 15.93
CA LEU A 92 7.40 -4.51 15.99
C LEU A 92 8.27 -4.97 17.16
N SER A 93 9.59 -4.90 16.99
CA SER A 93 10.52 -5.07 18.09
C SER A 93 10.54 -3.82 18.95
N VAL A 94 10.36 -3.97 20.25
CA VAL A 94 10.48 -2.90 21.24
C VAL A 94 11.72 -3.16 22.09
N VAL A 95 12.56 -2.14 22.24
CA VAL A 95 13.80 -2.22 23.03
C VAL A 95 13.84 -1.05 24.01
N ASN A 96 13.84 -1.35 25.31
CA ASN A 96 13.82 -0.34 26.38
C ASN A 96 12.70 0.69 26.20
N GLY A 97 11.52 0.19 25.84
CA GLY A 97 10.32 0.97 25.57
C GLY A 97 10.29 1.59 24.17
N LEU A 98 11.40 1.68 23.45
CA LEU A 98 11.47 2.37 22.17
C LEU A 98 11.06 1.45 21.02
N PHE A 99 10.26 1.98 20.11
CA PHE A 99 9.93 1.33 18.84
C PHE A 99 9.96 2.34 17.70
N ASN A 100 10.19 1.84 16.48
CA ASN A 100 10.14 2.63 15.26
C ASN A 100 9.36 1.87 14.18
N VAL A 101 8.71 2.61 13.29
CA VAL A 101 7.95 2.07 12.17
C VAL A 101 8.00 3.02 10.98
N LEU A 102 7.98 2.46 9.78
CA LEU A 102 7.73 3.19 8.54
C LEU A 102 6.26 2.96 8.17
N LEU A 103 5.40 3.93 8.48
CA LEU A 103 3.98 3.88 8.15
C LEU A 103 3.82 3.91 6.63
N GLY A 104 2.97 3.06 6.08
CA GLY A 104 2.77 2.94 4.63
C GLY A 104 3.71 1.96 3.91
N ASP A 105 4.69 1.38 4.61
CA ASP A 105 5.60 0.38 4.02
C ASP A 105 4.89 -0.97 3.81
N THR A 106 4.46 -1.23 2.57
CA THR A 106 3.71 -2.44 2.21
C THR A 106 4.54 -3.72 2.21
N ALA A 107 5.87 -3.62 2.41
CA ALA A 107 6.70 -4.80 2.67
C ALA A 107 6.48 -5.35 4.10
N VAL A 108 5.95 -4.52 5.01
CA VAL A 108 5.60 -4.92 6.38
C VAL A 108 4.22 -5.57 6.39
N PRO A 109 4.04 -6.77 7.00
CA PRO A 109 2.73 -7.39 7.14
C PRO A 109 1.72 -6.49 7.86
N ASN A 110 0.46 -6.52 7.42
CA ASN A 110 -0.64 -5.73 7.97
C ASN A 110 -0.42 -4.20 7.88
N MET A 111 0.34 -3.77 6.86
CA MET A 111 0.57 -2.37 6.51
C MET A 111 0.08 -2.09 5.08
N THR A 112 -0.96 -1.28 4.96
CA THR A 112 -1.45 -0.75 3.69
C THR A 112 -0.63 0.48 3.30
N ALA A 113 -0.60 0.78 2.00
CA ALA A 113 0.01 2.01 1.51
C ALA A 113 -0.67 3.23 2.16
N LEU A 114 0.13 4.24 2.48
CA LEU A 114 -0.33 5.48 3.10
C LEU A 114 -0.50 6.55 2.01
N PRO A 115 -1.72 6.84 1.54
CA PRO A 115 -1.95 7.80 0.46
C PRO A 115 -1.66 9.22 0.95
N ALA A 116 -1.23 10.13 0.05
CA ALA A 116 -0.99 11.52 0.46
C ALA A 116 -2.29 12.21 0.87
N ALA A 117 -3.43 11.79 0.28
CA ALA A 117 -4.77 12.21 0.66
C ALA A 117 -5.11 11.99 2.14
N ALA A 118 -4.46 11.06 2.84
CA ALA A 118 -4.61 10.92 4.29
C ALA A 118 -4.18 12.19 5.05
N PHE A 119 -3.37 13.03 4.41
CA PHE A 119 -2.84 14.28 4.91
C PHE A 119 -3.47 15.53 4.28
N ASP A 120 -4.49 15.37 3.45
CA ASP A 120 -5.19 16.49 2.83
C ASP A 120 -6.09 17.18 3.85
N GLY A 121 -5.57 18.23 4.47
CA GLY A 121 -6.31 19.06 5.41
C GLY A 121 -5.48 19.47 6.63
N PRO A 122 -5.97 20.46 7.39
CA PRO A 122 -5.30 20.88 8.60
C PRO A 122 -5.35 19.78 9.67
N GLU A 123 -4.27 19.70 10.45
CA GLU A 123 -4.20 18.95 11.71
C GLU A 123 -4.58 17.47 11.63
N ARG A 124 -3.60 16.67 11.21
CA ARG A 124 -3.66 15.20 11.26
C ARG A 124 -2.94 14.66 12.48
N TYR A 125 -3.51 13.63 13.08
CA TYR A 125 -2.98 13.01 14.28
C TYR A 125 -2.78 11.51 14.05
N LEU A 126 -1.66 10.99 14.55
CA LEU A 126 -1.42 9.56 14.63
C LEU A 126 -2.03 9.05 15.93
N ARG A 127 -2.99 8.13 15.78
CA ARG A 127 -3.54 7.34 16.86
C ARG A 127 -2.86 5.97 16.89
N VAL A 128 -2.49 5.52 18.08
CA VAL A 128 -1.75 4.27 18.27
C VAL A 128 -2.41 3.42 19.33
N TRP A 129 -2.62 2.15 19.04
CA TRP A 129 -2.95 1.14 20.04
C TRP A 129 -1.78 0.19 20.23
N PHE A 130 -1.57 -0.27 21.45
CA PHE A 130 -0.50 -1.19 21.81
C PHE A 130 -1.04 -2.41 22.56
N SER A 131 -0.43 -3.56 22.31
CA SER A 131 -0.59 -4.78 23.07
C SER A 131 0.74 -5.51 23.19
N SER A 132 1.02 -6.11 24.35
CA SER A 132 2.19 -6.96 24.57
C SER A 132 1.96 -8.43 24.17
N ASP A 133 0.70 -8.85 24.01
CA ASP A 133 0.33 -10.25 23.72
C ASP A 133 -0.47 -10.42 22.43
N GLY A 134 -0.85 -9.31 21.78
CA GLY A 134 -1.61 -9.29 20.54
C GLY A 134 -3.10 -9.57 20.71
N SER A 135 -3.61 -9.68 21.94
CA SER A 135 -5.00 -10.02 22.25
C SER A 135 -5.77 -8.81 22.78
N ALA A 136 -5.23 -8.12 23.80
CA ALA A 136 -5.86 -6.94 24.38
C ALA A 136 -5.08 -5.67 24.03
N PHE A 137 -5.75 -4.73 23.35
CA PHE A 137 -5.15 -3.48 22.88
C PHE A 137 -5.56 -2.30 23.75
N THR A 138 -4.57 -1.47 24.11
CA THR A 138 -4.77 -0.23 24.84
C THR A 138 -4.46 0.94 23.94
N LEU A 139 -5.36 1.92 23.89
CA LEU A 139 -5.14 3.18 23.20
C LEU A 139 -4.06 4.00 23.92
N LEU A 140 -3.00 4.38 23.20
CA LEU A 140 -1.97 5.28 23.71
C LEU A 140 -2.44 6.72 23.51
N SER A 141 -2.75 7.40 24.61
CA SER A 141 -3.17 8.80 24.63
C SER A 141 -2.07 9.72 25.18
N PRO A 142 -1.98 10.98 24.70
CA PRO A 142 -2.81 11.57 23.65
C PRO A 142 -2.35 11.17 22.23
N ASP A 143 -3.26 11.32 21.24
CA ASP A 143 -2.88 11.19 19.84
C ASP A 143 -1.81 12.24 19.47
N ARG A 144 -0.87 11.87 18.60
CA ARG A 144 0.27 12.73 18.28
C ARG A 144 0.08 13.44 16.95
N ARG A 145 0.14 14.77 16.96
CA ARG A 145 0.07 15.58 15.73
C ARG A 145 1.21 15.22 14.76
N ILE A 146 0.84 14.94 13.52
CA ILE A 146 1.78 14.74 12.41
C ILE A 146 2.03 16.13 11.82
N ALA A 147 3.14 16.76 12.23
CA ALA A 147 3.38 18.19 11.98
C ALA A 147 3.79 18.52 10.54
N ALA A 148 4.22 17.54 9.76
CA ALA A 148 4.62 17.72 8.37
C ALA A 148 3.88 16.70 7.50
N VAL A 149 3.14 17.21 6.52
CA VAL A 149 2.86 16.41 5.33
C VAL A 149 4.24 16.10 4.74
N PRO A 150 4.61 14.83 4.51
CA PRO A 150 5.88 14.53 3.86
C PRO A 150 5.81 15.18 2.48
N TYR A 151 6.59 16.25 2.29
CA TYR A 151 6.63 16.99 1.03
C TYR A 151 6.85 16.06 -0.19
N ALA A 152 7.53 14.93 0.03
CA ALA A 152 7.70 13.86 -0.94
C ALA A 152 6.38 13.21 -1.41
N LEU A 153 5.41 12.95 -0.51
CA LEU A 153 4.13 12.33 -0.86
C LEU A 153 3.32 13.22 -1.80
N GLN A 154 3.22 14.50 -1.45
CA GLN A 154 2.44 15.47 -2.23
C GLN A 154 3.09 15.77 -3.58
N ALA A 155 4.43 15.82 -3.65
CA ALA A 155 5.15 16.05 -4.90
C ALA A 155 5.04 14.88 -5.88
N GLU A 156 5.00 13.63 -5.39
CA GLU A 156 4.82 12.45 -6.23
C GLU A 156 3.40 12.31 -6.79
N GLU A 157 2.37 12.55 -5.96
CA GLU A 157 0.98 12.58 -6.46
C GLU A 157 0.81 13.69 -7.51
N ALA A 158 1.35 14.88 -7.27
CA ALA A 158 1.34 15.97 -8.26
C ALA A 158 2.05 15.59 -9.57
N LYS A 159 3.18 14.87 -9.50
CA LYS A 159 3.90 14.39 -10.68
C LYS A 159 3.11 13.33 -11.46
N THR A 160 2.48 12.39 -10.75
CA THR A 160 1.62 11.36 -11.35
C THR A 160 0.40 11.99 -12.04
N ALA A 161 -0.22 12.98 -11.39
CA ALA A 161 -1.33 13.74 -11.96
C ALA A 161 -0.93 14.54 -13.21
N ALA A 162 0.25 15.18 -13.20
CA ALA A 162 0.78 15.89 -14.38
C ALA A 162 0.99 14.93 -15.57
N THR A 163 1.60 13.76 -15.35
CA THR A 163 1.79 12.76 -16.42
C THR A 163 0.48 12.22 -16.98
N ALA A 164 -0.59 12.14 -16.18
CA ALA A 164 -1.91 11.72 -16.65
C ALA A 164 -2.60 12.82 -17.48
N GLY A 165 -2.46 14.09 -17.08
CA GLY A 165 -2.97 15.23 -17.85
C GLY A 165 -2.26 15.41 -19.18
N ASP A 166 -0.93 15.28 -19.21
CA ASP A 166 -0.14 15.37 -20.44
C ASP A 166 -0.56 14.26 -21.43
N ALA A 167 -0.87 13.05 -20.95
CA ALA A 167 -1.33 11.95 -21.80
C ALA A 167 -2.71 12.21 -22.45
N ASP A 168 -3.63 12.88 -21.77
CA ASP A 168 -4.95 13.26 -22.31
C ASP A 168 -4.83 14.38 -23.37
N THR A 169 -3.87 15.30 -23.19
CA THR A 169 -3.58 16.34 -24.21
C THR A 169 -2.85 15.83 -25.46
N LEU A 170 -2.34 14.59 -25.41
CA LEU A 170 -1.58 13.93 -26.47
C LEU A 170 -2.38 12.81 -27.15
N ASP A 171 -3.71 12.75 -26.99
CA ASP A 171 -4.62 11.72 -27.54
C ASP A 171 -4.68 11.62 -29.09
N GLY A 172 -3.79 12.31 -29.79
CA GLY A 172 -3.61 12.22 -31.23
C GLY A 172 -4.60 13.06 -32.03
N GLN A 173 -5.56 13.75 -31.41
CA GLN A 173 -6.49 14.63 -32.15
C GLN A 173 -5.75 15.82 -32.80
N HIS A 174 -4.68 16.31 -32.17
CA HIS A 174 -3.91 17.44 -32.66
C HIS A 174 -2.95 17.08 -33.83
N ALA A 175 -2.51 15.82 -33.91
CA ALA A 175 -1.64 15.36 -35.00
C ALA A 175 -2.40 15.22 -36.33
N ASN A 176 -3.68 14.83 -36.27
CA ASN A 176 -4.54 14.74 -37.46
C ASN A 176 -4.88 16.11 -38.06
N ALA A 177 -5.04 17.14 -37.22
CA ALA A 177 -5.27 18.51 -37.69
C ALA A 177 -4.07 19.07 -38.48
N PHE A 178 -2.85 18.68 -38.10
CA PHE A 178 -1.62 19.10 -38.77
C PHE A 178 -1.45 18.39 -40.13
N GLN A 179 -1.81 17.10 -40.26
CA GLN A 179 -1.76 16.38 -41.54
C GLN A 179 -2.78 16.90 -42.56
N GLN A 180 -3.98 17.30 -42.13
CA GLN A 180 -4.98 17.87 -43.05
C GLN A 180 -4.56 19.24 -43.60
N HIS A 181 -3.72 20.00 -42.90
CA HIS A 181 -3.23 21.28 -43.38
C HIS A 181 -2.23 21.14 -44.54
N TYR A 182 -1.40 20.07 -44.55
CA TYR A 182 -0.46 19.82 -45.65
C TYR A 182 -1.09 19.21 -46.90
N ALA A 183 -2.23 18.52 -46.77
CA ALA A 183 -2.91 17.90 -47.91
C ALA A 183 -3.46 18.93 -48.93
N ASN A 184 -3.65 20.18 -48.51
CA ASN A 184 -4.19 21.26 -49.35
C ASN A 184 -3.16 22.34 -49.75
N VAL A 185 -1.88 22.15 -49.45
CA VAL A 185 -0.83 23.10 -49.88
C VAL A 185 -0.47 22.82 -51.33
N VAL A 186 -1.12 23.54 -52.25
CA VAL A 186 -0.69 23.61 -53.65
C VAL A 186 0.60 24.43 -53.69
N ILE A 187 1.75 23.77 -53.83
CA ILE A 187 3.01 24.46 -54.12
C ILE A 187 2.96 24.95 -55.56
N VAL A 188 2.65 26.22 -55.77
CA VAL A 188 2.84 26.87 -57.08
C VAL A 188 4.29 27.36 -57.13
N ALA A 189 5.17 26.58 -57.75
CA ALA A 189 6.47 27.09 -58.15
C ALA A 189 6.27 28.09 -59.29
N GLN A 190 6.38 29.39 -58.99
CA GLN A 190 6.37 30.42 -60.01
C GLN A 190 7.71 30.36 -60.75
N SER A 191 7.69 29.73 -61.94
CA SER A 191 8.82 29.74 -62.87
C SER A 191 9.10 31.18 -63.30
N GLY A 192 10.16 31.76 -62.73
CA GLY A 192 10.68 33.07 -63.13
C GLY A 192 11.14 33.01 -64.58
N GLY A 193 10.46 33.78 -65.44
CA GLY A 193 10.80 33.98 -66.84
C GLY A 193 12.02 34.85 -67.03
N ASP A 194 12.66 34.62 -68.18
CA ASP A 194 13.85 35.30 -68.68
C ASP A 194 13.65 36.82 -68.80
N TYR A 195 14.63 37.58 -68.29
CA TYR A 195 15.00 38.91 -68.79
C TYR A 195 16.53 39.02 -68.79
#